data_AF-A0A6B3ME31-F1
#
_entry.id   AF-A0A6B3ME31-F1
#
_cell.length_a   1.000
_cell.length_b   1.000
_cell.length_c   1.000
_cell.angle_alpha   90.00
_cell.angle_beta   90.00
_cell.angle_gamma   90.00
#
_symmetry.space_group_name_H-M   'P 1'
#
loop_
_entity.id
_entity.type
_entity.pdbx_description
1 polymer ?
#
loop_
_entity_poly.entity_id
_entity_poly.type
_entity_poly.pdbx_seq_one_letter_code
_entity_poly.pdbx_strand_id
1 'polypeptide(L)'
;MGAGVMPLDSDRFSQRLRPRENYSIDDPQTAHHLPQSLNCSTLKFMSLQKIDDQAILANNSQLIAALAWQGYQQEGRGVVFIDTTSKTSSQPPSSYCRQISFIYFGEKAFLTQEDLKTWLDTSIGDQLQEYDPTEEVLCLICNQLKIRFMRFQPQSVPPPQAYQKLKNRLSEFRVF
;
A
#
# COMPACT_ATOMS: atom_id res chain seq x y z
N MET A 1 4.22 53.81 18.73
CA MET A 1 4.97 52.63 18.29
C MET A 1 3.99 51.76 17.50
N GLY A 2 4.19 51.70 16.20
CA GLY A 2 3.29 51.03 15.26
C GLY A 2 3.90 49.73 14.72
N ALA A 3 3.02 48.79 14.40
CA ALA A 3 3.18 47.68 13.46
C ALA A 3 1.74 47.28 13.12
N GLY A 4 1.26 47.21 11.89
CA GLY A 4 1.93 46.92 10.63
C GLY A 4 1.23 45.70 10.04
N VAL A 5 -0.02 45.87 9.59
CA VAL A 5 -0.84 44.82 8.97
C VAL A 5 -0.50 44.75 7.49
N MET A 6 0.00 43.60 7.03
CA MET A 6 0.26 43.29 5.62
C MET A 6 -0.88 42.42 5.08
N PRO A 7 -1.54 42.78 3.96
CA PRO A 7 -2.42 41.89 3.23
C PRO A 7 -1.63 41.10 2.18
N LEU A 8 -1.85 39.78 2.12
CA LEU A 8 -1.40 38.94 1.02
C LEU A 8 -2.49 38.89 -0.04
N ASP A 9 -2.23 39.58 -1.14
CA ASP A 9 -3.00 39.55 -2.37
C ASP A 9 -2.15 38.78 -3.41
N SER A 10 -2.68 37.69 -3.96
CA SER A 10 -2.06 36.97 -5.09
C SER A 10 -3.10 36.17 -5.86
N ASP A 11 -4.09 36.89 -6.38
CA ASP A 11 -4.71 36.55 -7.66
C ASP A 11 -3.72 36.83 -8.80
N ARG A 12 -3.21 35.79 -9.46
CA ARG A 12 -2.64 35.86 -10.82
C ARG A 12 -2.26 34.46 -11.29
N PHE A 13 -3.11 33.82 -12.09
CA PHE A 13 -2.66 33.06 -13.27
C PHE A 13 -3.86 32.86 -14.22
N SER A 14 -4.10 33.88 -15.04
CA SER A 14 -4.74 33.72 -16.35
C SER A 14 -3.66 33.49 -17.40
N GLN A 15 -3.78 32.43 -18.21
CA GLN A 15 -3.46 32.39 -19.65
C GLN A 15 -3.76 30.98 -20.17
N ARG A 16 -4.88 30.80 -20.89
CA ARG A 16 -5.01 30.92 -22.36
C ARG A 16 -4.13 29.92 -23.12
N LEU A 17 -4.74 28.84 -23.60
CA LEU A 17 -4.47 28.30 -24.94
C LEU A 17 -5.81 27.97 -25.61
N ARG A 18 -5.99 28.52 -26.82
CA ARG A 18 -7.18 28.40 -27.66
C ARG A 18 -7.17 27.08 -28.45
N PRO A 19 -8.34 26.63 -28.92
CA PRO A 19 -8.50 25.48 -29.81
C PRO A 19 -8.49 25.87 -31.30
N ARG A 20 -7.92 25.02 -32.15
CA ARG A 20 -8.09 24.91 -33.63
C ARG A 20 -7.12 23.79 -34.09
N GLU A 21 -7.42 22.88 -35.00
CA GLU A 21 -8.17 23.00 -36.25
C GLU A 21 -8.87 21.68 -36.65
N ASN A 22 -10.01 21.85 -37.31
CA ASN A 22 -10.68 20.83 -38.11
C ASN A 22 -9.89 20.61 -39.41
N TYR A 23 -9.72 19.35 -39.82
CA TYR A 23 -9.64 18.99 -41.24
C TYR A 23 -10.51 17.77 -41.49
N SER A 24 -11.50 17.97 -42.35
CA SER A 24 -12.37 16.96 -42.95
C SER A 24 -12.24 17.15 -44.46
N ILE A 25 -11.75 16.15 -45.18
CA ILE A 25 -11.92 16.01 -46.64
C ILE A 25 -12.05 14.51 -46.93
N ASP A 26 -13.24 14.15 -47.40
CA ASP A 26 -13.56 12.90 -48.09
C ASP A 26 -12.89 12.89 -49.49
N ASP A 27 -12.28 11.78 -49.90
CA ASP A 27 -12.77 10.99 -51.06
C ASP A 27 -11.89 9.73 -51.33
N PRO A 28 -12.42 8.71 -52.04
CA PRO A 28 -12.00 7.32 -51.95
C PRO A 28 -11.15 6.85 -53.14
N GLN A 29 -10.75 5.58 -53.01
CA GLN A 29 -10.11 4.71 -54.02
C GLN A 29 -8.59 4.83 -54.14
N THR A 30 -7.89 3.82 -53.64
CA THR A 30 -7.04 2.95 -54.47
C THR A 30 -6.74 1.68 -53.67
N ALA A 31 -7.33 0.57 -54.09
CA ALA A 31 -6.90 -0.76 -53.66
C ALA A 31 -5.57 -1.08 -54.35
N HIS A 32 -4.58 -1.57 -53.59
CA HIS A 32 -3.67 -2.67 -53.94
C HIS A 32 -2.53 -2.75 -52.91
N HIS A 33 -2.14 -3.98 -52.58
CA HIS A 33 -1.02 -4.39 -51.72
C HIS A 33 -1.22 -4.40 -50.20
N LEU A 34 -1.76 -5.53 -49.73
CA LEU A 34 -1.49 -6.11 -48.42
C LEU A 34 -0.07 -6.69 -48.37
N PRO A 35 0.82 -6.23 -47.48
CA PRO A 35 1.81 -7.09 -46.88
C PRO A 35 1.25 -7.65 -45.57
N GLN A 36 1.27 -8.98 -45.46
CA GLN A 36 1.12 -9.71 -44.21
C GLN A 36 2.14 -9.18 -43.19
N SER A 37 1.66 -8.55 -42.13
CA SER A 37 2.53 -8.10 -41.04
C SER A 37 1.73 -7.86 -39.78
N LEU A 38 2.01 -8.73 -38.80
CA LEU A 38 1.80 -8.58 -37.37
C LEU A 38 0.36 -8.77 -36.86
N ASN A 39 0.12 -10.03 -36.48
CA ASN A 39 -0.82 -10.46 -35.44
C ASN A 39 -0.82 -9.49 -34.24
N CYS A 40 -1.66 -8.47 -34.30
CA CYS A 40 -1.93 -7.57 -33.19
C CYS A 40 -3.28 -7.94 -32.59
N SER A 41 -3.33 -9.03 -31.81
CA SER A 41 -4.41 -9.36 -30.87
C SER A 41 -4.03 -10.60 -30.07
N THR A 42 -2.93 -10.53 -29.35
CA THR A 42 -2.76 -11.34 -28.15
C THR A 42 -2.37 -10.40 -27.03
N LEU A 43 -3.32 -9.57 -26.61
CA LEU A 43 -3.42 -9.18 -25.22
C LEU A 43 -3.57 -10.48 -24.43
N LYS A 44 -2.44 -11.14 -24.15
CA LYS A 44 -2.31 -12.09 -23.05
C LYS A 44 -2.77 -11.28 -21.84
N PHE A 45 -4.01 -11.49 -21.43
CA PHE A 45 -4.47 -11.19 -20.09
C PHE A 45 -3.42 -11.82 -19.17
N MET A 46 -2.52 -10.97 -18.67
CA MET A 46 -1.51 -11.39 -17.71
C MET A 46 -2.31 -11.95 -16.55
N SER A 47 -2.19 -13.27 -16.35
CA SER A 47 -2.75 -13.98 -15.22
C SER A 47 -2.58 -13.13 -13.98
N LEU A 48 -3.69 -12.59 -13.47
CA LEU A 48 -3.80 -12.05 -12.13
C LEU A 48 -3.50 -13.21 -11.20
N GLN A 49 -2.22 -13.49 -10.95
CA GLN A 49 -1.83 -14.46 -9.95
C GLN A 49 -2.47 -14.00 -8.65
N LYS A 50 -3.46 -14.78 -8.22
CA LYS A 50 -4.20 -14.55 -6.99
C LYS A 50 -3.18 -14.70 -5.88
N ILE A 51 -2.86 -13.59 -5.23
CA ILE A 51 -1.98 -13.60 -4.07
C ILE A 51 -2.70 -14.41 -2.98
N ASP A 52 -2.01 -15.42 -2.47
CA ASP A 52 -2.46 -16.18 -1.32
C ASP A 52 -2.01 -15.47 -0.05
N ASP A 53 -2.98 -14.96 0.71
CA ASP A 53 -2.73 -14.28 1.97
C ASP A 53 -2.02 -15.18 2.98
N GLN A 54 -2.32 -16.48 2.96
CA GLN A 54 -1.67 -17.44 3.84
C GLN A 54 -0.18 -17.54 3.51
N ALA A 55 0.18 -17.52 2.23
CA ALA A 55 1.58 -17.51 1.81
C ALA A 55 2.29 -16.20 2.22
N ILE A 56 1.62 -15.04 2.14
CA ILE A 56 2.18 -13.78 2.61
C ILE A 56 2.44 -13.84 4.12
N LEU A 57 1.44 -14.24 4.89
CA LEU A 57 1.55 -14.32 6.35
C LEU A 57 2.62 -15.31 6.77
N ALA A 58 2.68 -16.50 6.14
CA ALA A 58 3.69 -17.50 6.45
C ALA A 58 5.11 -16.98 6.16
N ASN A 59 5.34 -16.45 4.95
CA ASN A 59 6.67 -16.01 4.50
C ASN A 59 7.17 -14.76 5.23
N ASN A 60 6.27 -13.94 5.76
CA ASN A 60 6.62 -12.67 6.42
C ASN A 60 6.27 -12.66 7.92
N SER A 61 5.89 -13.81 8.49
CA SER A 61 5.36 -13.92 9.86
C SER A 61 6.24 -13.24 10.91
N GLN A 62 7.55 -13.48 10.87
CA GLN A 62 8.49 -12.89 11.83
C GLN A 62 8.62 -11.36 11.67
N LEU A 63 8.63 -10.87 10.42
CA LEU A 63 8.70 -9.43 10.15
C LEU A 63 7.42 -8.74 10.61
N ILE A 64 6.27 -9.30 10.28
CA ILE A 64 4.95 -8.80 10.68
C ILE A 64 4.85 -8.78 12.21
N ALA A 65 5.26 -9.86 12.89
CA ALA A 65 5.24 -9.95 14.34
C ALA A 65 6.19 -8.93 15.00
N ALA A 66 7.39 -8.74 14.45
CA ALA A 66 8.33 -7.74 14.94
C ALA A 66 7.81 -6.30 14.76
N LEU A 67 7.23 -5.99 13.61
CA LEU A 67 6.62 -4.68 13.32
C LEU A 67 5.41 -4.43 14.21
N ALA A 68 4.55 -5.43 14.41
CA ALA A 68 3.40 -5.34 15.31
C ALA A 68 3.82 -5.03 16.74
N TRP A 69 4.84 -5.73 17.26
CA TRP A 69 5.34 -5.47 18.61
C TRP A 69 5.94 -4.07 18.74
N GLN A 70 6.78 -3.67 17.78
CA GLN A 70 7.35 -2.32 17.78
C GLN A 70 6.27 -1.24 17.75
N GLY A 71 5.30 -1.40 16.85
CA GLY A 71 4.15 -0.50 16.72
C GLY A 71 3.34 -0.45 18.00
N TYR A 72 3.07 -1.60 18.63
CA TYR A 72 2.37 -1.67 19.91
C TYR A 72 3.07 -0.86 21.01
N GLN A 73 4.39 -1.00 21.13
CA GLN A 73 5.16 -0.26 22.13
C GLN A 73 5.10 1.26 21.93
N GLN A 74 4.97 1.72 20.69
CA GLN A 74 4.97 3.15 20.35
C GLN A 74 3.55 3.73 20.41
N GLU A 75 2.60 3.06 19.77
CA GLU A 75 1.29 3.59 19.43
C GLU A 75 0.11 2.93 20.18
N GLY A 76 0.36 1.92 21.02
CA GLY A 76 -0.71 1.16 21.68
C GLY A 76 -1.29 0.07 20.78
N ARG A 77 -2.49 -0.44 21.12
CA ARG A 77 -3.10 -1.53 20.35
C ARG A 77 -3.34 -1.09 18.91
N GLY A 78 -3.32 -2.03 17.96
CA GLY A 78 -3.34 -1.66 16.55
C GLY A 78 -3.30 -2.82 15.60
N VAL A 79 -3.19 -2.49 14.32
CA VAL A 79 -3.17 -3.45 13.21
C VAL A 79 -1.97 -3.21 12.30
N VAL A 80 -1.43 -4.28 11.73
CA VAL A 80 -0.46 -4.20 10.64
C VAL A 80 -1.21 -4.18 9.31
N PHE A 81 -1.13 -3.08 8.58
CA PHE A 81 -1.59 -2.97 7.21
C PHE A 81 -0.54 -3.49 6.25
N ILE A 82 -0.95 -4.39 5.38
CA ILE A 82 -0.12 -5.07 4.39
C ILE A 82 -0.68 -4.71 3.02
N ASP A 83 0.03 -3.87 2.27
CA ASP A 83 -0.34 -3.53 0.91
C ASP A 83 0.47 -4.37 -0.09
N THR A 84 -0.27 -5.11 -0.91
CA THR A 84 0.25 -6.00 -1.96
C THR A 84 0.00 -5.45 -3.37
N THR A 85 -0.59 -4.26 -3.47
CA THR A 85 -0.95 -3.61 -4.74
C THR A 85 0.19 -2.74 -5.30
N SER A 86 1.12 -2.34 -4.43
CA SER A 86 2.29 -1.55 -4.78
C SER A 86 3.16 -2.25 -5.85
N LYS A 87 3.31 -1.59 -6.99
CA LYS A 87 4.20 -2.01 -8.08
C LYS A 87 5.47 -1.17 -8.04
N THR A 88 6.62 -1.82 -8.16
CA THR A 88 7.88 -1.12 -8.41
C THR A 88 7.84 -0.57 -9.84
N SER A 89 7.84 0.75 -10.00
CA SER A 89 7.75 1.41 -11.31
C SER A 89 9.02 1.25 -12.17
N SER A 90 10.11 0.74 -11.57
CA SER A 90 11.45 0.77 -12.12
C SER A 90 11.96 -0.56 -12.71
N GLN A 91 11.18 -1.64 -12.66
CA GLN A 91 11.61 -2.94 -13.20
C GLN A 91 10.96 -3.28 -14.55
N PRO A 92 11.73 -3.89 -15.47
CA PRO A 92 11.20 -4.32 -16.76
C PRO A 92 10.07 -5.33 -16.58
N PRO A 93 9.08 -5.38 -17.50
CA PRO A 93 7.89 -6.23 -17.40
C PRO A 93 8.16 -7.74 -17.30
N SER A 94 9.39 -8.19 -17.56
CA SER A 94 9.80 -9.59 -17.36
C SER A 94 10.14 -9.93 -15.91
N SER A 95 10.29 -8.94 -15.04
CA SER A 95 10.79 -9.06 -13.67
C SER A 95 9.87 -8.31 -12.71
N TYR A 96 8.56 -8.53 -12.78
CA TYR A 96 7.61 -7.90 -11.86
C TYR A 96 7.80 -8.44 -10.44
N CYS A 97 8.75 -7.88 -9.69
CA CYS A 97 8.84 -8.09 -8.26
C CYS A 97 7.82 -7.16 -7.60
N ARG A 98 6.70 -7.72 -7.13
CA ARG A 98 5.70 -6.96 -6.36
C ARG A 98 6.31 -6.59 -5.02
N GLN A 99 6.32 -5.29 -4.71
CA GLN A 99 6.75 -4.81 -3.42
C GLN A 99 5.59 -4.93 -2.44
N ILE A 100 5.81 -5.66 -1.35
CA ILE A 100 4.87 -5.70 -0.23
C ILE A 100 5.31 -4.61 0.74
N SER A 101 4.39 -3.72 1.10
CA SER A 101 4.63 -2.71 2.13
C SER A 101 3.88 -3.07 3.41
N PHE A 102 4.49 -2.74 4.54
CA PHE A 102 3.98 -3.02 5.88
C PHE A 102 3.94 -1.70 6.66
N ILE A 103 2.79 -1.35 7.21
CA ILE A 103 2.58 -0.14 8.00
C ILE A 103 1.81 -0.54 9.26
N TYR A 104 2.22 -0.06 10.43
CA TYR A 104 1.45 -0.24 11.65
C TYR A 104 0.51 0.95 11.84
N PHE A 105 -0.73 0.68 12.22
CA PHE A 105 -1.70 1.68 12.64
C PHE A 105 -2.12 1.38 14.07
N GLY A 106 -1.59 2.14 15.03
CA GLY A 106 -1.98 2.06 16.44
C GLY A 106 -2.99 3.12 16.84
N GLU A 107 -3.65 2.89 17.98
CA GLU A 107 -4.64 3.78 18.60
C GLU A 107 -4.21 5.25 18.64
N LYS A 108 -2.92 5.51 18.87
CA LYS A 108 -2.38 6.88 18.95
C LYS A 108 -2.13 7.56 17.59
N ALA A 109 -2.02 6.81 16.50
CA ALA A 109 -1.70 7.34 15.17
C ALA A 109 -2.94 7.71 14.34
N PHE A 110 -4.14 7.34 14.79
CA PHE A 110 -5.37 7.77 14.14
C PHE A 110 -5.54 9.28 14.31
N LEU A 111 -5.52 9.98 13.17
CA LEU A 111 -5.49 11.45 13.07
C LEU A 111 -6.71 12.12 13.70
N THR A 112 -7.84 11.41 13.79
CA THR A 112 -9.02 11.87 14.52
C THR A 112 -9.67 10.73 15.31
N GLN A 113 -10.29 11.08 16.44
CA GLN A 113 -11.07 10.15 17.25
C GLN A 113 -12.26 9.56 16.46
N GLU A 114 -12.73 10.25 15.42
CA GLU A 114 -13.82 9.81 14.54
C GLU A 114 -13.39 8.70 13.56
N ASP A 115 -12.17 8.78 13.02
CA ASP A 115 -11.60 7.72 12.17
C ASP A 115 -11.39 6.44 12.97
N LEU A 116 -10.85 6.58 14.20
CA LEU A 116 -10.70 5.48 15.13
C LEU A 116 -12.07 4.92 15.54
N LYS A 117 -13.05 5.76 15.83
CA LYS A 117 -14.40 5.33 16.24
C LYS A 117 -15.15 4.62 15.12
N THR A 118 -15.05 5.08 13.89
CA THR A 118 -15.62 4.39 12.72
C THR A 118 -15.01 2.99 12.55
N TRP A 119 -13.74 2.83 12.93
CA TRP A 119 -13.05 1.56 12.96
C TRP A 119 -13.45 0.69 14.18
N LEU A 120 -13.56 1.30 15.36
CA LEU A 120 -13.90 0.64 16.62
C LEU A 120 -15.38 0.23 16.72
N ASP A 121 -16.29 0.95 16.06
CA ASP A 121 -17.72 0.63 15.99
C ASP A 121 -18.00 -0.55 15.02
N THR A 122 -16.96 -1.20 14.51
CA THR A 122 -17.04 -2.44 13.73
C THR A 122 -16.54 -3.63 14.53
N SER A 123 -16.76 -4.85 14.01
CA SER A 123 -16.19 -6.08 14.57
C SER A 123 -14.67 -6.06 14.74
N ILE A 124 -13.97 -5.10 14.12
CA ILE A 124 -12.52 -4.94 14.27
C ILE A 124 -12.18 -4.29 15.62
N GLY A 125 -13.03 -3.39 16.14
CA GLY A 125 -12.82 -2.75 17.43
C GLY A 125 -12.82 -3.72 18.60
N ASP A 126 -13.78 -4.64 18.62
CA ASP A 126 -13.85 -5.70 19.62
C ASP A 126 -12.57 -6.56 19.57
N GLN A 127 -12.14 -6.95 18.37
CA GLN A 127 -10.91 -7.73 18.17
C GLN A 127 -9.66 -6.97 18.63
N LEU A 128 -9.60 -5.65 18.44
CA LEU A 128 -8.50 -4.79 18.90
C LEU A 128 -8.40 -4.76 20.44
N GLN A 129 -9.51 -4.78 21.15
CA GLN A 129 -9.51 -4.78 22.62
C GLN A 129 -9.19 -6.16 23.20
N GLU A 130 -9.59 -7.23 22.52
CA GLU A 130 -9.51 -8.60 23.03
C GLU A 130 -8.18 -9.32 22.74
N TYR A 131 -7.45 -8.94 21.68
CA TYR A 131 -6.23 -9.69 21.31
C TYR A 131 -5.10 -9.50 22.33
N ASP A 132 -4.25 -10.52 22.47
CA ASP A 132 -3.02 -10.42 23.26
C ASP A 132 -1.85 -9.97 22.36
N PRO A 133 -1.32 -8.74 22.49
CA PRO A 133 -0.23 -8.26 21.64
C PRO A 133 1.10 -8.98 21.90
N THR A 134 1.21 -9.78 22.97
CA THR A 134 2.40 -10.59 23.27
C THR A 134 2.42 -11.92 22.52
N GLU A 135 1.27 -12.39 22.03
CA GLU A 135 1.11 -13.70 21.36
C GLU A 135 0.47 -13.60 19.97
N GLU A 136 -0.32 -12.56 19.72
CA GLU A 136 -1.18 -12.42 18.54
C GLU A 136 -0.87 -11.16 17.75
N VAL A 137 -1.23 -11.20 16.46
CA VAL A 137 -1.15 -10.06 15.56
C VAL A 137 -2.46 -9.90 14.80
N LEU A 138 -2.91 -8.65 14.70
CA LEU A 138 -4.01 -8.25 13.84
C LEU A 138 -3.46 -7.63 12.55
N CYS A 139 -4.01 -8.03 11.41
CA CYS A 139 -3.59 -7.58 10.10
C CYS A 139 -4.77 -7.14 9.23
N LEU A 140 -4.50 -6.14 8.40
CA LEU A 140 -5.30 -5.78 7.24
C LEU A 140 -4.50 -6.09 5.99
N ILE A 141 -4.98 -7.00 5.16
CA ILE A 141 -4.34 -7.33 3.89
C ILE A 141 -5.12 -6.65 2.78
N CYS A 142 -4.49 -5.66 2.15
CA CYS A 142 -5.00 -5.00 0.96
C CYS A 142 -4.44 -5.70 -0.29
N ASN A 143 -5.34 -6.20 -1.12
CA ASN A 143 -5.02 -6.66 -2.46
C ASN A 143 -5.86 -5.91 -3.49
N GLN A 144 -5.62 -6.17 -4.78
CA GLN A 144 -6.23 -5.41 -5.88
C GLN A 144 -7.78 -5.44 -5.89
N LEU A 145 -8.40 -6.38 -5.19
CA LEU A 145 -9.85 -6.61 -5.25
C LEU A 145 -10.55 -6.34 -3.92
N LYS A 146 -9.83 -6.40 -2.79
CA LYS A 146 -10.42 -6.27 -1.45
C LYS A 146 -9.40 -6.05 -0.35
N ILE A 147 -9.91 -5.55 0.76
CA ILE A 147 -9.24 -5.53 2.06
C ILE A 147 -9.79 -6.68 2.90
N ARG A 148 -8.92 -7.43 3.57
CA ARG A 148 -9.29 -8.50 4.50
C ARG A 148 -8.67 -8.25 5.87
N PHE A 149 -9.49 -8.40 6.91
CA PHE A 149 -9.02 -8.42 8.28
C PHE A 149 -8.67 -9.84 8.71
N MET A 150 -7.54 -10.03 9.38
CA MET A 150 -7.07 -11.31 9.88
C MET A 150 -6.44 -11.16 11.26
N ARG A 151 -6.82 -12.06 12.17
CA ARG A 151 -6.14 -12.29 13.46
C ARG A 151 -5.36 -13.58 13.34
N PHE A 152 -4.08 -13.57 13.69
CA PHE A 152 -3.28 -14.80 13.68
C PHE A 152 -2.22 -14.81 14.78
N GLN A 153 -1.84 -16.02 15.17
CA GLN A 153 -0.70 -16.29 16.06
C GLN A 153 0.51 -16.64 15.19
N PRO A 154 1.62 -15.89 15.27
CA PRO A 154 2.83 -16.20 14.51
C PRO A 154 3.36 -17.60 14.91
N GLN A 155 3.35 -18.55 13.97
CA GLN A 155 3.58 -19.98 14.27
C GLN A 155 4.95 -20.30 14.87
N SER A 156 5.97 -19.47 14.63
CA SER A 156 7.35 -19.81 14.98
C SER A 156 7.93 -18.98 16.13
N VAL A 157 7.54 -17.71 16.25
CA VAL A 157 8.16 -16.78 17.20
C VAL A 157 7.13 -15.70 17.59
N PRO A 158 6.80 -15.55 18.88
CA PRO A 158 5.84 -14.54 19.32
C PRO A 158 6.37 -13.11 19.10
N PRO A 159 5.49 -12.10 18.99
CA PRO A 159 5.86 -10.72 18.66
C PRO A 159 7.05 -10.12 19.44
N PRO A 160 7.14 -10.22 20.79
CA PRO A 160 8.27 -9.66 21.53
C PRO A 160 9.61 -10.29 21.13
N GLN A 161 9.63 -11.61 20.93
CA GLN A 161 10.84 -12.35 20.55
C GLN A 161 11.22 -12.07 19.09
N ALA A 162 10.24 -11.93 18.20
CA ALA A 162 10.47 -11.58 16.80
C ALA A 162 11.13 -10.20 16.70
N TYR A 163 10.65 -9.23 17.49
CA TYR A 163 11.25 -7.90 17.56
C TYR A 163 12.69 -7.92 18.07
N GLN A 164 12.98 -8.69 19.13
CA GLN A 164 14.34 -8.85 19.64
C GLN A 164 15.29 -9.43 18.57
N LYS A 165 14.85 -10.48 17.85
CA LYS A 165 15.63 -11.07 16.76
C LYS A 165 15.90 -10.05 15.64
N LEU A 166 14.89 -9.29 15.25
CA LEU A 166 15.05 -8.26 14.21
C LEU A 166 16.03 -7.17 14.66
N LYS A 167 15.91 -6.69 15.90
CA LYS A 167 16.81 -5.67 16.47
C LYS A 167 18.26 -6.14 16.49
N ASN A 168 18.50 -7.40 16.88
CA ASN A 168 19.84 -7.99 16.87
C ASN A 168 20.41 -8.03 15.45
N ARG A 169 19.64 -8.49 14.46
CA ARG A 169 20.09 -8.53 13.06
C ARG A 169 20.39 -7.14 12.50
N LEU A 170 19.58 -6.14 12.82
CA LEU A 170 19.84 -4.76 12.39
C LEU A 170 21.13 -4.17 12.99
N SER A 171 21.54 -4.63 14.18
CA SER A 171 22.78 -4.19 14.80
C SER A 171 24.04 -4.70 14.07
N GLU A 172 23.94 -5.82 13.34
CA GLU A 172 25.05 -6.39 12.54
C GLU A 172 25.45 -5.48 11.36
N PHE A 173 24.52 -4.68 10.86
CA PHE A 173 24.74 -3.80 9.70
C PHE A 173 25.16 -2.38 10.07
N ARG A 174 25.23 -2.06 11.38
CA ARG A 174 25.78 -0.78 11.83
C ARG A 174 27.31 -0.88 11.81
N VAL A 175 27.89 -0.53 10.67
CA VAL A 175 29.34 -0.29 10.57
C VAL A 175 29.64 1.04 11.25
N PHE A 176 30.47 1.01 12.31
CA PHE A 176 30.92 2.19 13.05
C PHE A 176 32.04 2.92 12.32
#